data_AF-A0A2I0JGZ2-F1
#
_entry.id   AF-A0A2I0JGZ2-F1
#
_cell.length_a   1.000
_cell.length_b   1.000
_cell.length_c   1.000
_cell.angle_alpha   90.00
_cell.angle_beta   90.00
_cell.angle_gamma   90.00
#
_symmetry.space_group_name_H-M   'P 1'
#
loop_
_entity.id
_entity.type
_entity.pdbx_description
1 polymer ?
#
loop_
_entity_poly.entity_id
_entity_poly.type
_entity_poly.pdbx_seq_one_letter_code
_entity_poly.pdbx_strand_id
1 'polypeptide(L)'
;MLAVGFEEDVEVILQKLPAERQSMLFSATMPGWVKKLARKYLNNPLTIDLVGDQDEKLAEGIQLYAISATPTSKRTMLSDLITVYAKGGKTIVFTQTKRDADEVSLALTNSIASEALHGDISQHQRERTLNGFRQGKFTVLVATDVAARGLDIPNVDLIIHYELPNDPETFVHRSGRTGRAGKEGTAILMYTSSQRRTVRSLERDVGCKFEFIGPPAIQEVLESSAEHVVATLNGVHPESIGFFAPTAQRLIDEKGVDALAAALAHLSGFSKPPSSRSLINHEQGWVTLQLTRDPAYSRGFLSARSVTGFLSDVYPAAADEVGKIYLIADEKVCLIERPLL
;
A
#
# COMPACT_ATOMS: atom_id res chain seq x y z
N MET A 1 3.82 -17.70 9.50
CA MET A 1 4.39 -18.67 10.46
C MET A 1 3.49 -18.90 11.68
N LEU A 2 3.00 -20.13 11.84
CA LEU A 2 2.66 -20.66 13.16
C LEU A 2 3.97 -20.75 13.95
N ALA A 3 3.97 -20.28 15.20
CA ALA A 3 5.18 -20.21 16.00
C ALA A 3 5.85 -21.58 16.12
N VAL A 4 7.19 -21.61 16.22
CA VAL A 4 7.92 -22.82 16.64
C VAL A 4 7.29 -23.31 17.95
N GLY A 5 6.84 -24.56 17.98
CA GLY A 5 6.13 -25.16 19.11
C GLY A 5 4.60 -25.19 19.00
N PHE A 6 3.98 -24.47 18.06
CA PHE A 6 2.52 -24.46 17.93
C PHE A 6 1.96 -25.84 17.53
N GLU A 7 2.66 -26.58 16.67
CA GLU A 7 2.27 -27.96 16.31
C GLU A 7 2.23 -28.86 17.55
N GLU A 8 3.24 -28.76 18.42
CA GLU A 8 3.35 -29.55 19.65
C GLU A 8 2.24 -29.21 20.63
N ASP A 9 1.95 -27.91 20.83
CA ASP A 9 0.85 -27.46 21.68
C ASP A 9 -0.51 -27.98 21.19
N VAL A 10 -0.76 -27.91 19.88
CA VAL A 10 -2.00 -28.43 19.29
C VAL A 10 -2.06 -29.95 19.45
N GLU A 11 -0.96 -30.69 19.26
CA GLU A 11 -0.94 -32.12 19.51
C GLU A 11 -1.25 -32.46 20.98
N VAL A 12 -0.67 -31.74 21.94
CA VAL A 12 -0.95 -31.94 23.37
C VAL A 12 -2.42 -31.70 23.69
N ILE A 13 -3.04 -30.67 23.11
CA ILE A 13 -4.47 -30.41 23.26
C ILE A 13 -5.27 -31.57 22.67
N LEU A 14 -5.00 -31.96 21.42
CA LEU A 14 -5.74 -33.01 20.72
C LEU A 14 -5.62 -34.39 21.39
N GLN A 15 -4.48 -34.70 22.02
CA GLN A 15 -4.27 -35.92 22.80
C GLN A 15 -5.13 -36.00 24.06
N LYS A 16 -5.50 -34.85 24.62
CA LYS A 16 -6.36 -34.77 25.81
C LYS A 16 -7.85 -34.72 25.49
N LEU A 17 -8.22 -34.59 24.21
CA LEU A 17 -9.62 -34.61 23.79
C LEU A 17 -10.17 -36.03 23.77
N PRO A 18 -11.49 -36.22 24.00
CA PRO A 18 -12.15 -37.51 23.84
C PRO A 18 -11.91 -38.12 22.46
N ALA A 19 -11.74 -39.44 22.40
CA ALA A 19 -11.53 -40.16 21.14
C ALA A 19 -12.74 -40.03 20.20
N GLU A 20 -13.95 -40.11 20.75
CA GLU A 20 -15.19 -39.92 20.02
C GLU A 20 -15.61 -38.45 20.07
N ARG A 21 -15.42 -37.76 18.95
CA ARG A 21 -15.75 -36.34 18.78
C ARG A 21 -15.94 -36.01 17.31
N GLN A 22 -16.72 -34.96 17.04
CA GLN A 22 -16.68 -34.30 15.74
C GLN A 22 -15.45 -33.38 15.69
N SER A 23 -14.63 -33.53 14.67
CA SER A 23 -13.48 -32.64 14.43
C SER A 23 -13.61 -32.01 13.05
N MET A 24 -13.41 -30.70 12.99
CA MET A 24 -13.40 -29.93 11.75
C MET A 24 -12.06 -29.18 11.66
N LEU A 25 -11.40 -29.27 10.52
CA LEU A 25 -10.14 -28.58 10.26
C LEU A 25 -10.36 -27.62 9.10
N PHE A 26 -10.05 -26.35 9.34
CA PHE A 26 -10.10 -25.29 8.33
C PHE A 26 -8.70 -24.76 8.14
N SER A 27 -8.21 -24.75 6.91
CA SER A 27 -6.90 -24.21 6.58
C SER A 27 -6.89 -23.58 5.20
N ALA A 28 -6.25 -22.42 5.09
CA ALA A 28 -6.02 -21.76 3.81
C ALA A 28 -4.89 -22.43 3.01
N THR A 29 -3.94 -23.07 3.71
CA THR A 29 -2.83 -23.82 3.10
C THR A 29 -2.71 -25.20 3.74
N MET A 30 -2.17 -26.18 3.02
CA MET A 30 -1.98 -27.55 3.54
C MET A 30 -0.50 -27.96 3.57
N PRO A 31 0.32 -27.32 4.43
CA PRO A 31 1.70 -27.74 4.62
C PRO A 31 1.77 -29.14 5.25
N GLY A 32 2.96 -29.77 5.19
CA GLY A 32 3.13 -31.19 5.57
C GLY A 32 2.64 -31.53 6.98
N TRP A 33 2.83 -30.63 7.95
CA TRP A 33 2.40 -30.85 9.33
C TRP A 33 0.87 -30.79 9.50
N VAL A 34 0.15 -29.88 8.81
CA VAL A 34 -1.33 -29.86 8.79
C VAL A 34 -1.87 -31.16 8.20
N LYS A 35 -1.26 -31.63 7.09
CA LYS A 35 -1.62 -32.91 6.48
C LYS A 35 -1.42 -34.08 7.44
N LYS A 36 -0.33 -34.09 8.23
CA LYS A 36 -0.09 -35.11 9.27
C LYS A 36 -1.13 -35.04 10.38
N LEU A 37 -1.43 -33.84 10.86
CA LEU A 37 -2.40 -33.60 11.93
C LEU A 37 -3.82 -34.00 11.51
N ALA A 38 -4.22 -33.65 10.29
CA ALA A 38 -5.49 -34.07 9.71
C ALA A 38 -5.60 -35.60 9.65
N ARG A 39 -4.56 -36.31 9.17
CA ARG A 39 -4.55 -37.78 9.10
C ARG A 39 -4.58 -38.45 10.47
N LYS A 40 -3.95 -37.84 11.48
CA LYS A 40 -3.80 -38.43 12.82
C LYS A 40 -5.04 -38.22 13.69
N TYR A 41 -5.73 -37.08 13.56
CA TYR A 41 -6.77 -36.67 14.51
C TYR A 41 -8.16 -36.48 13.90
N LEU A 42 -8.34 -36.58 12.58
CA LEU A 42 -9.65 -36.63 11.93
C LEU A 42 -10.04 -38.08 11.62
N ASN A 43 -11.31 -38.42 11.85
CA ASN A 43 -11.85 -39.73 11.52
C ASN A 43 -12.69 -39.65 10.24
N ASN A 44 -12.23 -40.30 9.16
CA ASN A 44 -12.85 -40.32 7.83
C ASN A 44 -13.42 -38.94 7.38
N PRO A 45 -12.58 -37.88 7.34
CA PRO A 45 -13.08 -36.54 7.06
C PRO A 45 -13.59 -36.40 5.63
N LEU A 46 -14.69 -35.67 5.46
CA LEU A 46 -15.08 -35.14 4.16
C LEU A 46 -14.12 -33.99 3.81
N THR A 47 -13.31 -34.18 2.76
CA THR A 47 -12.42 -33.13 2.26
C THR A 47 -13.17 -32.27 1.25
N ILE A 48 -13.27 -30.98 1.55
CA ILE A 48 -13.79 -29.97 0.61
C ILE A 48 -12.60 -29.09 0.23
N ASP A 49 -12.09 -29.28 -0.98
CA ASP A 49 -11.02 -28.46 -1.55
C ASP A 49 -11.63 -27.46 -2.53
N LEU A 50 -11.49 -26.18 -2.21
CA LEU A 50 -12.02 -25.07 -3.03
C LEU A 50 -10.96 -24.50 -3.97
N VAL A 51 -9.70 -24.92 -3.87
CA VAL A 51 -8.57 -24.43 -4.69
C VAL A 51 -8.23 -25.44 -5.80
N GLY A 52 -8.45 -26.74 -5.56
CA GLY A 52 -8.18 -27.79 -6.53
C GLY A 52 -6.68 -27.98 -6.82
N ASP A 53 -6.33 -28.50 -8.01
CA ASP A 53 -4.94 -28.65 -8.48
C ASP A 53 -4.30 -27.32 -8.95
N GLN A 54 -4.93 -26.18 -8.69
CA GLN A 54 -4.36 -24.89 -9.03
C GLN A 54 -3.22 -24.57 -8.05
N ASP A 55 -2.03 -24.28 -8.57
CA ASP A 55 -0.88 -23.85 -7.78
C ASP A 55 -1.09 -22.47 -7.11
N GLU A 56 -2.15 -21.75 -7.51
CA GLU A 56 -2.48 -20.42 -7.01
C GLU A 56 -3.14 -20.46 -5.63
N LYS A 57 -2.46 -19.87 -4.63
CA LYS A 57 -2.91 -19.86 -3.23
C LYS A 57 -3.79 -18.67 -2.87
N LEU A 58 -4.13 -17.80 -3.82
CA LEU A 58 -4.89 -16.57 -3.59
C LEU A 58 -6.33 -16.70 -4.10
N ALA A 59 -7.24 -15.92 -3.51
CA ALA A 59 -8.61 -15.86 -3.99
C ALA A 59 -8.67 -15.20 -5.38
N GLU A 60 -9.53 -15.72 -6.25
CA GLU A 60 -9.85 -15.10 -7.54
C GLU A 60 -10.38 -13.66 -7.32
N GLY A 61 -9.94 -12.71 -8.16
CA GLY A 61 -10.38 -11.31 -8.12
C GLY A 61 -9.47 -10.36 -7.32
N ILE A 62 -8.34 -10.83 -6.78
CA ILE A 62 -7.33 -9.94 -6.18
C ILE A 62 -6.33 -9.48 -7.25
N GLN A 63 -6.30 -8.18 -7.52
CA GLN A 63 -5.26 -7.54 -8.34
C GLN A 63 -3.97 -7.38 -7.53
N LEU A 64 -2.84 -7.81 -8.12
CA LEU A 64 -1.55 -7.87 -7.44
C LEU A 64 -0.55 -6.92 -8.08
N TYR A 65 -0.10 -5.95 -7.31
CA TYR A 65 0.90 -4.98 -7.74
C TYR A 65 2.19 -5.09 -6.93
N ALA A 66 3.33 -4.78 -7.55
CA ALA A 66 4.60 -4.61 -6.88
C ALA A 66 5.23 -3.26 -7.24
N ILE A 67 5.63 -2.49 -6.24
CA ILE A 67 6.23 -1.17 -6.41
C ILE A 67 7.59 -1.09 -5.73
N SER A 68 8.57 -0.57 -6.47
CA SER A 68 9.91 -0.36 -5.93
C SER A 68 9.98 0.95 -5.15
N ALA A 69 10.55 0.90 -3.95
CA ALA A 69 10.61 2.02 -3.03
C ALA A 69 11.90 2.02 -2.22
N THR A 70 12.49 3.20 -2.02
CA THR A 70 13.49 3.42 -0.96
C THR A 70 12.81 3.51 0.40
N PRO A 71 13.51 3.23 1.52
CA PRO A 71 12.93 3.38 2.87
C PRO A 71 12.31 4.76 3.12
N THR A 72 12.93 5.82 2.59
CA THR A 72 12.44 7.21 2.70
C THR A 72 11.16 7.41 1.87
N SER A 73 11.18 6.97 0.60
CA SER A 73 10.04 7.14 -0.31
C SER A 73 8.83 6.27 0.04
N LYS A 74 9.00 5.18 0.80
CA LYS A 74 7.86 4.33 1.22
C LYS A 74 6.80 5.15 1.97
N ARG A 75 7.21 6.05 2.87
CA ARG A 75 6.28 6.87 3.66
C ARG A 75 5.49 7.83 2.77
N THR A 76 6.17 8.50 1.83
CA THR A 76 5.56 9.48 0.95
C THR A 76 4.67 8.84 -0.12
N MET A 77 5.03 7.66 -0.63
CA MET A 77 4.21 6.94 -1.61
C MET A 77 2.99 6.29 -0.98
N LEU A 78 3.04 5.97 0.33
CA LEU A 78 1.95 5.26 0.99
C LEU A 78 0.62 6.02 0.91
N SER A 79 0.61 7.32 1.17
CA SER A 79 -0.60 8.15 1.07
C SER A 79 -1.20 8.11 -0.34
N ASP A 80 -0.37 8.25 -1.36
CA ASP A 80 -0.80 8.26 -2.75
C ASP A 80 -1.36 6.92 -3.20
N LEU A 81 -0.68 5.83 -2.82
CA LEU A 81 -1.14 4.48 -3.12
C LEU A 81 -2.52 4.23 -2.47
N ILE A 82 -2.72 4.68 -1.23
CA ILE A 82 -4.01 4.55 -0.56
C ILE A 82 -5.06 5.39 -1.30
N THR A 83 -4.77 6.65 -1.60
CA THR A 83 -5.71 7.54 -2.30
C THR A 83 -6.14 6.97 -3.65
N VAL A 84 -5.21 6.48 -4.47
CA VAL A 84 -5.49 6.03 -5.84
C VAL A 84 -6.13 4.64 -5.87
N TYR A 85 -5.62 3.69 -5.07
CA TYR A 85 -6.06 2.29 -5.16
C TYR A 85 -7.17 1.93 -4.18
N ALA A 86 -7.29 2.61 -3.04
CA ALA A 86 -8.40 2.34 -2.12
C ALA A 86 -9.68 3.07 -2.55
N LYS A 87 -9.56 4.20 -3.26
CA LYS A 87 -10.69 5.03 -3.73
C LYS A 87 -11.69 5.36 -2.61
N GLY A 88 -11.17 5.72 -1.44
CA GLY A 88 -11.96 6.00 -0.23
C GLY A 88 -12.42 4.74 0.55
N GLY A 89 -12.09 3.56 0.06
CA GLY A 89 -12.32 2.28 0.70
C GLY A 89 -11.41 2.02 1.91
N LYS A 90 -11.64 0.90 2.57
CA LYS A 90 -10.86 0.46 3.74
C LYS A 90 -9.53 -0.13 3.29
N THR A 91 -8.47 0.22 4.00
CA THR A 91 -7.11 -0.25 3.74
C THR A 91 -6.48 -0.87 4.96
N ILE A 92 -5.71 -1.95 4.78
CA ILE A 92 -4.79 -2.46 5.79
C ILE A 92 -3.36 -2.33 5.28
N VAL A 93 -2.51 -1.71 6.09
CA VAL A 93 -1.07 -1.58 5.83
C VAL A 93 -0.33 -2.51 6.77
N PHE A 94 0.32 -3.53 6.23
CA PHE A 94 1.09 -4.51 7.01
C PHE A 94 2.55 -4.11 7.17
N THR A 95 2.99 -4.02 8.43
CA THR A 95 4.39 -3.78 8.83
C THR A 95 4.96 -4.98 9.59
N GLN A 96 6.29 -5.08 9.70
CA GLN A 96 6.95 -6.16 10.44
C GLN A 96 7.02 -5.87 11.94
N THR A 97 7.28 -4.63 12.34
CA THR A 97 7.47 -4.25 13.75
C THR A 97 6.36 -3.34 14.27
N LYS A 98 6.14 -3.38 15.60
CA LYS A 98 5.23 -2.47 16.30
C LYS A 98 5.63 -1.00 16.15
N ARG A 99 6.94 -0.74 16.18
CA ARG A 99 7.49 0.60 16.01
C ARG A 99 7.16 1.15 14.62
N ASP A 100 7.33 0.34 13.58
CA ASP A 100 6.97 0.76 12.22
C ASP A 100 5.46 0.99 12.09
N ALA A 101 4.63 0.19 12.77
CA ALA A 101 3.18 0.42 12.77
C ALA A 101 2.82 1.80 13.35
N ASP A 102 3.42 2.17 14.49
CA ASP A 102 3.22 3.49 15.11
C ASP A 102 3.76 4.62 14.24
N GLU A 103 4.99 4.49 13.73
CA GLU A 103 5.62 5.53 12.89
C GLU A 103 4.87 5.76 11.58
N VAL A 104 4.41 4.68 10.93
CA VAL A 104 3.64 4.75 9.68
C VAL A 104 2.26 5.34 9.93
N SER A 105 1.58 4.92 11.00
CA SER A 105 0.27 5.49 11.37
C SER A 105 0.40 6.98 11.66
N LEU A 106 1.39 7.40 12.46
CA LEU A 106 1.61 8.80 12.79
C LEU A 106 1.90 9.66 11.54
N ALA A 107 2.69 9.12 10.59
CA ALA A 107 2.99 9.80 9.34
C ALA A 107 1.74 9.99 8.46
N LEU A 108 0.80 9.04 8.50
CA LEU A 108 -0.44 9.10 7.73
C LEU A 108 -1.48 10.03 8.36
N THR A 109 -1.56 10.15 9.69
CA THR A 109 -2.64 10.86 10.40
C THR A 109 -2.93 12.27 9.89
N ASN A 110 -1.93 13.00 9.39
CA ASN A 110 -2.11 14.36 8.84
C ASN A 110 -2.77 14.38 7.45
N SER A 111 -2.78 13.26 6.75
CA SER A 111 -3.27 13.12 5.38
C SER A 111 -4.49 12.20 5.26
N ILE A 112 -4.49 11.10 6.01
CA ILE A 112 -5.52 10.06 5.98
C ILE A 112 -5.74 9.57 7.40
N ALA A 113 -7.00 9.48 7.83
CA ALA A 113 -7.34 8.95 9.14
C ALA A 113 -6.88 7.48 9.27
N SER A 114 -5.91 7.27 10.16
CA SER A 114 -5.28 5.96 10.38
C SER A 114 -5.00 5.66 11.84
N GLU A 115 -5.06 4.39 12.21
CA GLU A 115 -4.73 3.88 13.56
C GLU A 115 -3.82 2.66 13.48
N ALA A 116 -2.93 2.51 14.47
CA ALA A 116 -2.03 1.37 14.58
C ALA A 116 -2.67 0.17 15.31
N LEU A 117 -2.23 -1.05 14.97
CA LEU A 117 -2.65 -2.30 15.60
C LEU A 117 -1.47 -3.27 15.76
N HIS A 118 -0.97 -3.40 16.99
CA HIS A 118 0.16 -4.29 17.32
C HIS A 118 0.02 -4.92 18.71
N GLY A 119 0.97 -5.80 19.08
CA GLY A 119 0.90 -6.61 20.30
C GLY A 119 0.89 -5.84 21.63
N ASP A 120 1.55 -4.68 21.70
CA ASP A 120 1.53 -3.84 22.91
C ASP A 120 0.20 -3.09 23.14
N ILE A 121 -0.74 -3.10 22.19
CA ILE A 121 -2.04 -2.46 22.37
C ILE A 121 -2.90 -3.29 23.32
N SER A 122 -3.41 -2.65 24.39
CA SER A 122 -4.31 -3.31 25.33
C SER A 122 -5.54 -3.89 24.63
N GLN A 123 -6.06 -5.03 25.11
CA GLN A 123 -7.21 -5.69 24.48
C GLN A 123 -8.41 -4.76 24.30
N HIS A 124 -8.68 -3.92 25.28
CA HIS A 124 -9.77 -2.95 25.24
C HIS A 124 -9.54 -1.84 24.20
N GLN A 125 -8.32 -1.35 24.05
CA GLN A 125 -7.98 -0.41 22.97
C GLN A 125 -8.06 -1.08 21.61
N ARG A 126 -7.57 -2.33 21.49
CA ARG A 126 -7.67 -3.16 20.28
C ARG A 126 -9.12 -3.30 19.81
N GLU A 127 -10.05 -3.61 20.70
CA GLU A 127 -11.48 -3.71 20.38
C GLU A 127 -12.07 -2.38 19.90
N ARG A 128 -11.72 -1.26 20.55
CA ARG A 128 -12.15 0.08 20.14
C ARG A 128 -11.64 0.46 18.76
N THR A 129 -10.34 0.26 18.50
CA THR A 129 -9.71 0.53 17.21
C THR A 129 -10.40 -0.27 16.10
N LEU A 130 -10.61 -1.58 16.30
CA LEU A 130 -11.30 -2.41 15.32
C LEU A 130 -12.76 -2.00 15.10
N ASN A 131 -13.47 -1.61 16.17
CA ASN A 131 -14.84 -1.14 16.03
C ASN A 131 -14.91 0.19 15.28
N GLY A 132 -13.96 1.10 15.53
CA GLY A 132 -13.80 2.34 14.76
C GLY A 132 -13.54 2.08 13.28
N PHE A 133 -12.66 1.12 12.97
CA PHE A 133 -12.39 0.69 11.59
C PHE A 133 -13.63 0.11 10.90
N ARG A 134 -14.41 -0.74 11.61
CA ARG A 134 -15.67 -1.29 11.08
C ARG A 134 -16.68 -0.20 10.77
N GLN A 135 -16.83 0.76 11.67
CA GLN A 135 -17.75 1.89 11.55
C GLN A 135 -17.27 2.96 10.54
N GLY A 136 -16.05 2.84 10.01
CA GLY A 136 -15.50 3.83 9.08
C GLY A 136 -15.10 5.15 9.74
N LYS A 137 -14.85 5.16 11.06
CA LYS A 137 -14.32 6.35 11.77
C LYS A 137 -12.93 6.75 11.24
N PHE A 138 -12.20 5.75 10.76
CA PHE A 138 -10.95 5.89 10.02
C PHE A 138 -10.91 4.77 8.98
N THR A 139 -10.17 5.00 7.89
CA THR A 139 -10.18 4.12 6.71
C THR A 139 -8.92 3.28 6.58
N VAL A 140 -7.86 3.59 7.35
CA VAL A 140 -6.58 2.88 7.26
C VAL A 140 -6.20 2.26 8.60
N LEU A 141 -5.95 0.95 8.59
CA LEU A 141 -5.43 0.22 9.76
C LEU A 141 -3.99 -0.20 9.48
N VAL A 142 -3.04 0.28 10.29
CA VAL A 142 -1.62 -0.09 10.18
C VAL A 142 -1.33 -1.20 11.18
N ALA A 143 -1.03 -2.42 10.71
CA ALA A 143 -1.01 -3.59 11.57
C ALA A 143 0.23 -4.48 11.39
N THR A 144 0.61 -5.14 12.48
CA THR A 144 1.55 -6.28 12.44
C THR A 144 0.79 -7.60 12.26
N ASP A 145 1.47 -8.63 11.75
CA ASP A 145 0.88 -9.95 11.49
C ASP A 145 0.22 -10.58 12.73
N VAL A 146 0.84 -10.41 13.90
CA VAL A 146 0.34 -10.98 15.17
C VAL A 146 -0.99 -10.34 15.54
N ALA A 147 -1.11 -9.03 15.34
CA ALA A 147 -2.27 -8.28 15.76
C ALA A 147 -3.43 -8.34 14.75
N ALA A 148 -3.16 -8.65 13.48
CA ALA A 148 -4.20 -8.81 12.46
C ALA A 148 -4.81 -10.23 12.40
N ARG A 149 -4.21 -11.22 13.07
CA ARG A 149 -4.72 -12.59 13.12
C ARG A 149 -5.83 -12.76 14.15
N GLY A 150 -6.77 -13.67 13.86
CA GLY A 150 -7.86 -14.05 14.78
C GLY A 150 -8.94 -12.98 14.99
N LEU A 151 -8.95 -11.94 14.16
CA LEU A 151 -9.93 -10.87 14.24
C LEU A 151 -10.90 -10.95 13.07
N ASP A 152 -12.18 -10.75 13.36
CA ASP A 152 -13.20 -10.41 12.36
C ASP A 152 -12.96 -8.97 11.89
N ILE A 153 -11.98 -8.85 11.01
CA ILE A 153 -11.67 -7.65 10.26
C ILE A 153 -12.57 -7.70 9.01
N PRO A 154 -13.38 -6.65 8.77
CA PRO A 154 -14.26 -6.59 7.61
C PRO A 154 -13.46 -6.72 6.32
N ASN A 155 -14.11 -7.16 5.25
CA ASN A 155 -13.50 -7.14 3.92
C ASN A 155 -13.00 -5.72 3.61
N VAL A 156 -11.74 -5.62 3.20
CA VAL A 156 -11.10 -4.36 2.88
C VAL A 156 -10.83 -4.28 1.38
N ASP A 157 -10.72 -3.08 0.84
CA ASP A 157 -10.61 -2.82 -0.59
C ASP A 157 -9.14 -2.86 -1.04
N LEU A 158 -8.23 -2.46 -0.14
CA LEU A 158 -6.79 -2.40 -0.40
C LEU A 158 -5.96 -3.05 0.73
N ILE A 159 -4.99 -3.85 0.33
CA ILE A 159 -3.92 -4.36 1.19
C ILE A 159 -2.60 -3.77 0.72
N ILE A 160 -1.83 -3.19 1.64
CA ILE A 160 -0.47 -2.73 1.37
C ILE A 160 0.48 -3.54 2.25
N HIS A 161 1.37 -4.29 1.62
CA HIS A 161 2.51 -4.88 2.29
C HIS A 161 3.63 -3.83 2.30
N TYR A 162 3.62 -2.99 3.34
CA TYR A 162 4.61 -1.93 3.52
C TYR A 162 6.02 -2.53 3.63
N GLU A 163 6.11 -3.71 4.25
CA GLU A 163 7.28 -4.56 4.22
C GLU A 163 6.95 -5.94 3.67
N LEU A 164 7.96 -6.54 3.02
CA LEU A 164 7.83 -7.87 2.45
C LEU A 164 7.42 -8.88 3.53
N PRO A 165 6.45 -9.76 3.25
CA PRO A 165 6.14 -10.85 4.14
C PRO A 165 7.34 -11.80 4.24
N ASN A 166 7.58 -12.33 5.45
CA ASN A 166 8.71 -13.23 5.70
C ASN A 166 8.57 -14.59 4.99
N ASP A 167 7.34 -14.98 4.67
CA ASP A 167 7.04 -16.27 4.07
C ASP A 167 5.79 -16.18 3.15
N PRO A 168 5.66 -17.08 2.15
CA PRO A 168 4.52 -17.12 1.23
C PRO A 168 3.16 -17.29 1.90
N GLU A 169 3.07 -18.02 3.01
CA GLU A 169 1.80 -18.22 3.72
C GLU A 169 1.34 -16.91 4.37
N THR A 170 2.27 -16.13 4.90
CA THR A 170 1.99 -14.81 5.46
C THR A 170 1.51 -13.85 4.38
N PHE A 171 2.09 -13.89 3.18
CA PHE A 171 1.59 -13.12 2.03
C PHE A 171 0.12 -13.45 1.73
N VAL A 172 -0.19 -14.75 1.57
CA VAL A 172 -1.56 -15.23 1.28
C VAL A 172 -2.54 -14.81 2.38
N HIS A 173 -2.18 -14.95 3.65
CA HIS A 173 -3.06 -14.58 4.76
C HIS A 173 -3.35 -13.07 4.88
N ARG A 174 -2.36 -12.24 4.53
CA ARG A 174 -2.49 -10.77 4.48
C ARG A 174 -3.36 -10.36 3.30
N SER A 175 -3.04 -10.84 2.10
CA SER A 175 -3.77 -10.50 0.87
C SER A 175 -5.21 -11.04 0.87
N GLY A 176 -5.46 -12.21 1.47
CA GLY A 176 -6.81 -12.78 1.65
C GLY A 176 -7.73 -12.02 2.63
N ARG A 177 -7.34 -10.82 3.07
CA ARG A 177 -8.21 -9.87 3.78
C ARG A 177 -9.01 -8.98 2.82
N THR A 178 -8.59 -8.89 1.56
CA THR A 178 -9.35 -8.30 0.46
C THR A 178 -9.91 -9.40 -0.44
N GLY A 179 -10.70 -9.02 -1.46
CA GLY A 179 -11.21 -9.95 -2.47
C GLY A 179 -12.23 -10.97 -1.95
N ARG A 180 -12.93 -10.69 -0.85
CA ARG A 180 -13.90 -11.65 -0.25
C ARG A 180 -15.29 -11.52 -0.85
N ALA A 181 -16.01 -12.65 -0.84
CA ALA A 181 -17.42 -12.75 -1.26
C ALA A 181 -17.67 -12.26 -2.70
N GLY A 182 -16.76 -12.57 -3.62
CA GLY A 182 -16.87 -12.23 -5.05
C GLY A 182 -16.62 -10.76 -5.37
N LYS A 183 -16.17 -9.95 -4.41
CA LYS A 183 -15.70 -8.59 -4.67
C LYS A 183 -14.27 -8.61 -5.18
N GLU A 184 -13.95 -7.67 -6.06
CA GLU A 184 -12.56 -7.39 -6.42
C GLU A 184 -11.81 -6.79 -5.23
N GLY A 185 -10.51 -7.02 -5.20
CA GLY A 185 -9.62 -6.51 -4.16
C GLY A 185 -8.26 -6.16 -4.73
N THR A 186 -7.52 -5.27 -4.08
CA THR A 186 -6.17 -4.90 -4.50
C THR A 186 -5.15 -5.23 -3.42
N ALA A 187 -4.02 -5.82 -3.79
CA ALA A 187 -2.87 -5.97 -2.89
C ALA A 187 -1.59 -5.42 -3.54
N ILE A 188 -0.94 -4.49 -2.85
CA ILE A 188 0.28 -3.80 -3.31
C ILE A 188 1.45 -4.20 -2.42
N LEU A 189 2.54 -4.65 -3.04
CA LEU A 189 3.77 -5.05 -2.38
C LEU A 189 4.86 -3.99 -2.55
N MET A 190 5.29 -3.35 -1.46
CA MET A 190 6.39 -2.39 -1.49
C MET A 190 7.72 -3.07 -1.21
N TYR A 191 8.71 -2.88 -2.09
CA TYR A 191 10.01 -3.55 -1.98
C TYR A 191 11.17 -2.64 -2.37
N THR A 192 12.35 -2.83 -1.76
CA THR A 192 13.56 -2.09 -2.18
C THR A 192 14.20 -2.76 -3.39
N SER A 193 15.03 -2.04 -4.17
CA SER A 193 15.69 -2.61 -5.35
C SER A 193 16.48 -3.89 -5.07
N SER A 194 17.09 -4.02 -3.87
CA SER A 194 17.81 -5.23 -3.45
C SER A 194 16.88 -6.41 -3.16
N GLN A 195 15.63 -6.16 -2.82
CA GLN A 195 14.61 -7.18 -2.52
C GLN A 195 13.89 -7.71 -3.77
N ARG A 196 14.22 -7.23 -4.98
CA ARG A 196 13.55 -7.66 -6.22
C ARG A 196 13.60 -9.18 -6.44
N ARG A 197 14.71 -9.83 -6.05
CA ARG A 197 14.83 -11.30 -6.13
C ARG A 197 13.88 -12.01 -5.18
N THR A 198 13.68 -11.47 -3.98
CA THR A 198 12.73 -11.99 -3.00
C THR A 198 11.30 -11.94 -3.52
N VAL A 199 10.91 -10.83 -4.18
CA VAL A 199 9.60 -10.71 -4.84
C VAL A 199 9.40 -11.78 -5.91
N ARG A 200 10.40 -12.02 -6.76
CA ARG A 200 10.36 -13.09 -7.78
C ARG A 200 10.30 -14.49 -7.17
N SER A 201 10.91 -14.71 -6.00
CA SER A 201 10.74 -15.98 -5.29
C SER A 201 9.31 -16.13 -4.79
N LEU A 202 8.76 -15.08 -4.18
CA LEU A 202 7.39 -15.05 -3.69
C LEU A 202 6.37 -15.36 -4.79
N GLU A 203 6.52 -14.79 -5.99
CA GLU A 203 5.69 -15.13 -7.17
C GLU A 203 5.67 -16.64 -7.45
N ARG A 204 6.85 -17.27 -7.50
CA ARG A 204 6.97 -18.71 -7.77
C ARG A 204 6.40 -19.55 -6.64
N ASP A 205 6.65 -19.17 -5.39
CA ASP A 205 6.24 -19.94 -4.21
C ASP A 205 4.74 -19.86 -3.94
N VAL A 206 4.10 -18.75 -4.35
CA VAL A 206 2.66 -18.50 -4.24
C VAL A 206 1.90 -18.93 -5.50
N GLY A 207 2.59 -19.04 -6.64
CA GLY A 207 2.00 -19.33 -7.94
C GLY A 207 1.37 -18.10 -8.63
N CYS A 208 1.67 -16.87 -8.17
CA CYS A 208 1.04 -15.65 -8.68
C CYS A 208 1.99 -14.78 -9.52
N LYS A 209 1.45 -13.76 -10.21
CA LYS A 209 2.24 -12.74 -10.91
C LYS A 209 1.88 -11.35 -10.40
N PHE A 210 2.90 -10.54 -10.09
CA PHE A 210 2.72 -9.13 -9.81
C PHE A 210 2.84 -8.30 -11.08
N GLU A 211 1.96 -7.32 -11.23
CA GLU A 211 2.18 -6.21 -12.15
C GLU A 211 3.13 -5.20 -11.49
N PHE A 212 4.25 -4.91 -12.16
CA PHE A 212 5.24 -3.97 -11.64
C PHE A 212 4.86 -2.55 -12.04
N ILE A 213 4.49 -1.74 -11.06
CA ILE A 213 4.02 -0.37 -11.26
C ILE A 213 5.03 0.65 -10.72
N GLY A 214 4.96 1.87 -11.26
CA GLY A 214 5.59 3.05 -10.67
C GLY A 214 4.71 3.68 -9.59
N PRO A 215 5.20 4.74 -8.91
CA PRO A 215 4.33 5.56 -8.08
C PRO A 215 3.22 6.19 -8.91
N PRO A 216 2.01 6.39 -8.33
CA PRO A 216 0.95 7.12 -9.00
C PRO A 216 1.40 8.52 -9.42
N ALA A 217 0.90 8.97 -10.56
CA ALA A 217 1.15 10.33 -11.01
C ALA A 217 0.39 11.33 -10.14
N ILE A 218 0.93 12.55 -9.96
CA ILE A 218 0.26 13.59 -9.16
C ILE A 218 -1.17 13.86 -9.68
N GLN A 219 -1.37 13.83 -10.99
CA GLN A 219 -2.69 14.02 -11.61
C GLN A 219 -3.69 12.94 -11.18
N GLU A 220 -3.27 11.68 -11.11
CA GLU A 220 -4.12 10.56 -10.67
C GLU A 220 -4.50 10.70 -9.19
N VAL A 221 -3.56 11.17 -8.37
CA VAL A 221 -3.80 11.44 -6.95
C VAL A 221 -4.82 12.57 -6.79
N LEU A 222 -4.65 13.66 -7.54
CA LEU A 222 -5.57 14.80 -7.52
C LEU A 222 -6.99 14.39 -7.96
N GLU A 223 -7.09 13.62 -9.05
CA GLU A 223 -8.37 13.14 -9.58
C GLU A 223 -9.08 12.23 -8.57
N SER A 224 -8.39 11.22 -8.03
CA SER A 224 -8.97 10.31 -7.03
C SER A 224 -9.37 11.04 -5.74
N SER A 225 -8.56 12.01 -5.28
CA SER A 225 -8.93 12.83 -4.12
C SER A 225 -10.13 13.72 -4.38
N ALA A 226 -10.30 14.23 -5.60
CA ALA A 226 -11.48 15.02 -5.96
C ALA A 226 -12.74 14.14 -6.00
N GLU A 227 -12.65 12.95 -6.61
CA GLU A 227 -13.74 11.96 -6.64
C GLU A 227 -14.18 11.56 -5.22
N HIS A 228 -13.22 11.37 -4.31
CA HIS A 228 -13.53 11.05 -2.91
C HIS A 228 -14.29 12.18 -2.19
N VAL A 229 -13.91 13.43 -2.43
CA VAL A 229 -14.64 14.58 -1.88
C VAL A 229 -16.05 14.65 -2.47
N VAL A 230 -16.22 14.41 -3.76
CA VAL A 230 -17.55 14.36 -4.40
C VAL A 230 -18.43 13.27 -3.76
N ALA A 231 -17.89 12.08 -3.54
CA ALA A 231 -18.61 11.00 -2.86
C ALA A 231 -19.02 11.40 -1.43
N THR A 232 -18.17 12.13 -0.73
CA THR A 232 -18.46 12.66 0.62
C THR A 232 -19.55 13.73 0.59
N LEU A 233 -19.51 14.64 -0.38
CA LEU A 233 -20.52 15.69 -0.57
C LEU A 233 -21.90 15.10 -0.88
N ASN A 234 -21.96 14.00 -1.64
CA ASN A 234 -23.20 13.29 -1.94
C ASN A 234 -23.85 12.66 -0.70
N GLY A 235 -23.09 12.43 0.38
CA GLY A 235 -23.60 11.89 1.64
C GLY A 235 -24.19 12.94 2.59
N VAL A 236 -24.10 14.24 2.27
CA VAL A 236 -24.57 15.31 3.15
C VAL A 236 -26.10 15.38 3.15
N HIS A 237 -26.69 15.48 4.34
CA HIS A 237 -28.14 15.54 4.50
C HIS A 237 -28.75 16.81 3.86
N PRO A 238 -29.87 16.73 3.12
CA PRO A 238 -30.46 17.87 2.41
C PRO A 238 -30.79 19.08 3.30
N GLU A 239 -31.25 18.85 4.53
CA GLU A 239 -31.51 19.95 5.48
C GLU A 239 -30.23 20.69 5.87
N SER A 240 -29.11 19.97 6.00
CA SER A 240 -27.82 20.58 6.29
C SER A 240 -27.40 21.52 5.15
N ILE A 241 -27.63 21.10 3.90
CA ILE A 241 -27.34 21.91 2.69
C ILE A 241 -28.12 23.24 2.74
N GLY A 242 -29.37 23.22 3.19
CA GLY A 242 -30.23 24.40 3.30
C GLY A 242 -29.63 25.53 4.15
N PHE A 243 -28.93 25.20 5.25
CA PHE A 243 -28.30 26.21 6.11
C PHE A 243 -27.11 26.93 5.44
N PHE A 244 -26.44 26.29 4.49
CA PHE A 244 -25.28 26.87 3.80
C PHE A 244 -25.64 27.51 2.45
N ALA A 245 -26.84 27.25 1.92
CA ALA A 245 -27.27 27.71 0.60
C ALA A 245 -27.14 29.24 0.38
N PRO A 246 -27.51 30.14 1.32
CA PRO A 246 -27.35 31.58 1.12
C PRO A 246 -25.88 32.00 0.96
N THR A 247 -24.99 31.42 1.75
CA THR A 247 -23.55 31.69 1.67
C THR A 247 -22.94 31.12 0.40
N ALA A 248 -23.38 29.93 -0.01
CA ALA A 248 -22.95 29.29 -1.26
C ALA A 248 -23.36 30.14 -2.47
N GLN A 249 -24.60 30.65 -2.50
CA GLN A 249 -25.07 31.50 -3.60
C GLN A 249 -24.23 32.77 -3.71
N ARG A 250 -23.97 33.46 -2.59
CA ARG A 250 -23.10 34.64 -2.57
C ARG A 250 -21.69 34.34 -3.11
N LEU A 251 -21.11 33.20 -2.74
CA LEU A 251 -19.80 32.75 -3.23
C LEU A 251 -19.81 32.48 -4.75
N ILE A 252 -20.87 31.86 -5.26
CA ILE A 252 -21.05 31.61 -6.70
C ILE A 252 -21.20 32.93 -7.46
N ASP A 253 -21.96 33.89 -6.93
CA ASP A 253 -22.15 35.19 -7.57
C ASP A 253 -20.83 35.99 -7.63
N GLU A 254 -19.98 35.90 -6.60
CA GLU A 254 -18.69 36.61 -6.51
C GLU A 254 -17.57 35.94 -7.35
N LYS A 255 -17.50 34.60 -7.37
CA LYS A 255 -16.34 33.86 -7.90
C LYS A 255 -16.68 32.77 -8.93
N GLY A 256 -17.96 32.49 -9.18
CA GLY A 256 -18.40 31.48 -10.13
C GLY A 256 -17.85 30.08 -9.83
N VAL A 257 -17.39 29.39 -10.88
CA VAL A 257 -16.85 28.03 -10.80
C VAL A 257 -15.61 27.93 -9.90
N ASP A 258 -14.82 29.01 -9.80
CA ASP A 258 -13.59 29.03 -9.00
C ASP A 258 -13.87 28.85 -7.50
N ALA A 259 -15.06 29.23 -7.00
CA ALA A 259 -15.44 28.98 -5.61
C ALA A 259 -15.53 27.47 -5.31
N LEU A 260 -16.20 26.71 -6.20
CA LEU A 260 -16.35 25.27 -6.04
C LEU A 260 -15.02 24.55 -6.27
N ALA A 261 -14.24 24.98 -7.26
CA ALA A 261 -12.90 24.43 -7.50
C ALA A 261 -11.97 24.64 -6.29
N ALA A 262 -11.97 25.84 -5.69
CA ALA A 262 -11.20 26.13 -4.49
C ALA A 262 -11.67 25.32 -3.27
N ALA A 263 -12.98 25.12 -3.11
CA ALA A 263 -13.53 24.30 -2.04
C ALA A 263 -13.13 22.82 -2.20
N LEU A 264 -13.23 22.27 -3.41
CA LEU A 264 -12.77 20.90 -3.71
C LEU A 264 -11.27 20.76 -3.44
N ALA A 265 -10.44 21.68 -3.93
CA ALA A 265 -9.01 21.66 -3.69
C ALA A 265 -8.67 21.72 -2.18
N HIS A 266 -9.37 22.54 -1.41
CA HIS A 266 -9.18 22.63 0.04
C HIS A 266 -9.60 21.34 0.75
N LEU A 267 -10.78 20.80 0.45
CA LEU A 267 -11.31 19.58 1.06
C LEU A 267 -10.49 18.34 0.69
N SER A 268 -9.92 18.31 -0.51
CA SER A 268 -8.99 17.26 -0.96
C SER A 268 -7.58 17.41 -0.36
N GLY A 269 -7.30 18.43 0.44
CA GLY A 269 -6.00 18.66 1.07
C GLY A 269 -4.96 19.38 0.20
N PHE A 270 -5.34 19.79 -1.02
CA PHE A 270 -4.47 20.45 -2.01
C PHE A 270 -4.68 21.97 -2.04
N SER A 271 -4.74 22.59 -0.85
CA SER A 271 -4.81 24.05 -0.72
C SER A 271 -3.54 24.77 -1.21
N LYS A 272 -2.45 24.03 -1.39
CA LYS A 272 -1.19 24.48 -2.00
C LYS A 272 -0.85 23.55 -3.16
N PRO A 273 -0.08 24.02 -4.16
CA PRO A 273 0.39 23.16 -5.23
C PRO A 273 1.10 21.91 -4.66
N PRO A 274 0.84 20.72 -5.23
CA PRO A 274 1.50 19.50 -4.78
C PRO A 274 3.03 19.63 -4.96
N SER A 275 3.78 19.09 -3.99
CA SER A 275 5.24 19.08 -4.08
C SER A 275 5.70 18.20 -5.24
N SER A 276 6.66 18.69 -6.01
CA SER A 276 7.28 17.88 -7.08
C SER A 276 8.00 16.67 -6.49
N ARG A 277 8.12 15.60 -7.27
CA ARG A 277 8.88 14.40 -6.87
C ARG A 277 9.88 14.01 -7.94
N SER A 278 11.01 13.49 -7.47
CA SER A 278 11.96 12.83 -8.35
C SER A 278 11.33 11.57 -8.97
N LEU A 279 11.49 11.41 -10.29
CA LEU A 279 11.18 10.19 -11.01
C LEU A 279 12.27 9.12 -10.85
N ILE A 280 13.45 9.48 -10.32
CA ILE A 280 14.57 8.54 -10.08
C ILE A 280 14.41 7.83 -8.73
N ASN A 281 14.05 8.57 -7.68
CA ASN A 281 14.03 8.04 -6.31
C ASN A 281 12.73 8.31 -5.53
N HIS A 282 11.78 9.04 -6.13
CA HIS A 282 10.47 9.34 -5.57
C HIS A 282 10.47 10.22 -4.30
N GLU A 283 11.57 10.92 -4.05
CA GLU A 283 11.68 11.91 -2.98
C GLU A 283 10.98 13.22 -3.36
N GLN A 284 10.29 13.82 -2.39
CA GLN A 284 9.62 15.11 -2.56
C GLN A 284 10.62 16.28 -2.57
N GLY A 285 10.24 17.37 -3.22
CA GLY A 285 11.07 18.57 -3.33
C GLY A 285 12.11 18.51 -4.43
N TRP A 286 12.08 17.47 -5.26
CA TRP A 286 12.97 17.30 -6.40
C TRP A 286 12.17 17.26 -7.70
N VAL A 287 12.76 17.73 -8.79
CA VAL A 287 12.27 17.56 -10.15
C VAL A 287 13.29 16.74 -10.92
N THR A 288 12.82 15.70 -11.62
CA THR A 288 13.68 14.97 -12.55
C THR A 288 13.59 15.60 -13.94
N LEU A 289 14.75 16.01 -14.46
CA LEU A 289 14.90 16.55 -15.80
C LEU A 289 15.59 15.51 -16.69
N GLN A 290 15.16 15.42 -17.94
CA GLN A 290 15.84 14.63 -18.96
C GLN A 290 16.79 15.52 -19.77
N LEU A 291 18.08 15.24 -19.69
CA LEU A 291 19.06 15.77 -20.63
C LEU A 291 19.27 14.79 -21.77
N THR A 292 19.12 15.27 -22.98
CA THR A 292 19.44 14.53 -24.20
C THR A 292 20.61 15.21 -24.86
N ARG A 293 21.66 14.45 -25.16
CA ARG A 293 22.82 14.97 -25.88
C ARG A 293 22.51 15.08 -27.36
N ASP A 294 22.81 16.24 -27.95
CA ASP A 294 22.78 16.39 -29.40
C ASP A 294 24.02 15.71 -30.02
N PRO A 295 23.85 14.68 -30.87
CA PRO A 295 24.97 13.98 -31.51
C PRO A 295 25.76 14.84 -32.50
N ALA A 296 25.24 15.99 -32.94
CA ALA A 296 25.92 16.88 -33.89
C ALA A 296 27.13 17.61 -33.28
N TYR A 297 27.14 17.84 -31.95
CA TYR A 297 28.08 18.76 -31.32
C TYR A 297 29.21 18.07 -30.54
N SER A 298 29.19 16.74 -30.35
CA SER A 298 30.24 16.08 -29.55
C SER A 298 30.32 14.55 -29.74
N ARG A 299 31.53 14.02 -29.97
CA ARG A 299 31.80 12.56 -30.02
C ARG A 299 32.05 12.03 -28.60
N GLY A 300 31.19 11.14 -28.12
CA GLY A 300 31.37 10.41 -26.85
C GLY A 300 30.05 10.11 -26.13
N PHE A 301 30.15 9.41 -25.00
CA PHE A 301 29.04 9.06 -24.12
C PHE A 301 28.83 10.10 -23.00
N LEU A 302 27.61 10.22 -22.48
CA LEU A 302 27.34 10.97 -21.24
C LEU A 302 27.83 10.16 -20.06
N SER A 303 28.67 10.78 -19.24
CA SER A 303 29.01 10.31 -17.90
C SER A 303 28.50 11.31 -16.88
N ALA A 304 28.29 10.87 -15.63
CA ALA A 304 27.95 11.78 -14.53
C ALA A 304 28.92 12.96 -14.47
N ARG A 305 30.24 12.70 -14.59
CA ARG A 305 31.28 13.74 -14.62
C ARG A 305 31.11 14.75 -15.75
N SER A 306 30.78 14.29 -16.96
CA SER A 306 30.56 15.20 -18.10
C SER A 306 29.31 16.06 -17.93
N VAL A 307 28.26 15.52 -17.30
CA VAL A 307 27.01 16.25 -17.03
C VAL A 307 27.26 17.31 -15.96
N THR A 308 27.89 16.95 -14.84
CA THR A 308 28.23 17.93 -13.78
C THR A 308 29.20 18.99 -14.29
N GLY A 309 30.20 18.62 -15.09
CA GLY A 309 31.12 19.57 -15.71
C GLY A 309 30.41 20.57 -16.62
N PHE A 310 29.55 20.09 -17.52
CA PHE A 310 28.74 20.96 -18.38
C PHE A 310 27.83 21.89 -17.58
N LEU A 311 27.14 21.37 -16.56
CA LEU A 311 26.29 22.20 -15.71
C LEU A 311 27.10 23.25 -14.96
N SER A 312 28.32 22.91 -14.50
CA SER A 312 29.23 23.85 -13.86
C SER A 312 29.70 24.95 -14.82
N ASP A 313 29.92 24.62 -16.09
CA ASP A 313 30.36 25.58 -17.10
C ASP A 313 29.22 26.53 -17.52
N VAL A 314 27.99 26.02 -17.61
CA VAL A 314 26.83 26.81 -18.09
C VAL A 314 26.16 27.60 -16.95
N TYR A 315 26.01 27.00 -15.77
CA TYR A 315 25.39 27.63 -14.62
C TYR A 315 25.93 27.00 -13.31
N PRO A 316 27.00 27.55 -12.72
CA PRO A 316 27.69 26.96 -11.56
C PRO A 316 26.78 26.61 -10.39
N ALA A 317 25.80 27.46 -10.08
CA ALA A 317 24.85 27.22 -9.00
C ALA A 317 23.94 26.00 -9.25
N ALA A 318 23.66 25.61 -10.50
CA ALA A 318 22.94 24.36 -10.75
C ALA A 318 23.82 23.15 -10.47
N ALA A 319 25.13 23.20 -10.71
CA ALA A 319 26.01 22.06 -10.47
C ALA A 319 26.06 21.68 -8.98
N ASP A 320 25.98 22.68 -8.09
CA ASP A 320 25.94 22.48 -6.64
C ASP A 320 24.58 21.99 -6.14
N GLU A 321 23.50 22.24 -6.88
CA GLU A 321 22.13 21.86 -6.55
C GLU A 321 21.70 20.52 -7.19
N VAL A 322 22.50 19.91 -8.06
CA VAL A 322 22.12 18.66 -8.74
C VAL A 322 22.18 17.48 -7.77
N GLY A 323 21.07 16.74 -7.71
CA GLY A 323 20.94 15.50 -6.95
C GLY A 323 21.47 14.29 -7.72
N LYS A 324 20.70 13.19 -7.78
CA LYS A 324 21.12 11.98 -8.49
C LYS A 324 21.17 12.19 -9.99
N ILE A 325 22.13 11.53 -10.61
CA ILE A 325 22.34 11.48 -12.05
C ILE A 325 22.19 10.01 -12.48
N TYR A 326 21.27 9.73 -13.40
CA TYR A 326 21.01 8.37 -13.89
C TYR A 326 21.11 8.31 -15.42
N LEU A 327 22.02 7.49 -15.93
CA LEU A 327 22.28 7.35 -17.36
C LEU A 327 21.30 6.35 -18.00
N ILE A 328 20.73 6.71 -19.15
CA ILE A 328 19.74 5.91 -19.90
C ILE A 328 20.16 5.82 -21.37
N ALA A 329 19.74 4.75 -22.06
CA ALA A 329 19.85 4.56 -23.51
C ALA A 329 21.29 4.67 -24.03
N ASP A 330 22.14 3.73 -23.61
CA ASP A 330 23.56 3.65 -24.00
C ASP A 330 24.31 4.97 -23.78
N GLU A 331 24.06 5.62 -22.64
CA GLU A 331 24.73 6.85 -22.21
C GLU A 331 24.50 8.05 -23.16
N LYS A 332 23.42 8.07 -23.94
CA LYS A 332 23.04 9.25 -24.76
C LYS A 332 22.02 10.16 -24.08
N VAL A 333 21.29 9.62 -23.10
CA VAL A 333 20.29 10.31 -22.31
C VAL A 333 20.69 10.22 -20.85
N CYS A 334 20.45 11.28 -20.09
CA CYS A 334 20.67 11.29 -18.66
C CYS A 334 19.51 11.95 -17.94
N LEU A 335 19.04 11.34 -16.85
CA LEU A 335 18.13 11.98 -15.90
C LEU A 335 18.95 12.66 -14.81
N ILE A 336 18.58 13.88 -14.44
CA ILE A 336 19.14 14.59 -13.29
C ILE A 336 18.03 15.02 -12.34
N GLU A 337 18.33 15.05 -11.04
CA GLU A 337 17.48 15.67 -10.03
C GLU A 337 17.93 17.10 -9.74
N ARG A 338 16.99 18.02 -9.53
CA ARG A 338 17.26 19.36 -8.98
C ARG A 338 16.19 19.71 -7.93
N PRO A 339 16.52 20.43 -6.84
CA PRO A 339 15.52 20.90 -5.89
C PRO A 339 14.49 21.83 -6.56
N LEU A 340 13.25 21.77 -6.07
CA LEU A 340 12.22 22.73 -6.41
C LEU A 340 12.48 24.02 -5.61
N LEU A 341 12.77 25.13 -6.30
CA LEU A 341 12.98 26.45 -5.69
C LEU A 341 11.70 27.00 -5.05
#